data_AF-A0A7S0R2U4-F1
#
_entry.id   AF-A0A7S0R2U4-F1
#
_cell.length_a   1.000
_cell.length_b   1.000
_cell.length_c   1.000
_cell.angle_alpha   90.00
_cell.angle_beta   90.00
_cell.angle_gamma   90.00
#
_symmetry.space_group_name_H-M   'P 1'
#
loop_
_entity.id
_entity.type
_entity.pdbx_description
1 polymer ?
#
loop_
_entity_poly.entity_id
_entity_poly.type
_entity_poly.pdbx_seq_one_letter_code
_entity_poly.pdbx_strand_id
1 'polypeptide(L)'
;AVEPLVQIVRNGDEGEKAGAAWALSNIAVNADNKVAIARAGAVDPLVLLLQTGDTEGKAGAAATLRGLAVNADNQVSIVHAKAVDPLVQLLRTGDVKGKGKAARTLWNLAVNDDNKVVI
;
A
#
# COMPACT_ATOMS: atom_id res chain seq x y z
N ALA A 1 18.20 0.19 2.25
CA ALA A 1 17.25 -0.37 3.23
C ALA A 1 15.88 -0.66 2.62
N VAL A 2 15.41 0.13 1.64
CA VAL A 2 14.13 -0.10 0.95
C VAL A 2 14.14 -1.40 0.14
N GLU A 3 15.15 -1.62 -0.71
CA GLU A 3 15.22 -2.79 -1.60
C GLU A 3 15.04 -4.14 -0.89
N PRO A 4 15.75 -4.43 0.21
CA PRO A 4 15.59 -5.71 0.92
C PRO A 4 14.18 -5.91 1.46
N LEU A 5 13.53 -4.85 1.97
CA LEU A 5 12.17 -4.94 2.48
C LEU A 5 11.17 -5.22 1.36
N VAL A 6 11.37 -4.63 0.17
CA VAL A 6 10.53 -4.93 -1.00
C VAL A 6 10.67 -6.39 -1.42
N GLN A 7 11.88 -6.94 -1.38
CA GLN A 7 12.10 -8.37 -1.68
C GLN A 7 11.42 -9.28 -0.66
N ILE A 8 11.41 -8.91 0.63
CA ILE A 8 10.70 -9.68 1.66
C ILE A 8 9.19 -9.62 1.45
N VAL A 9 8.61 -8.45 1.13
CA VAL A 9 7.17 -8.34 0.80
C VAL A 9 6.80 -9.23 -0.40
N ARG A 10 7.73 -9.43 -1.34
CA ARG A 10 7.50 -10.29 -2.51
C ARG A 10 7.62 -11.77 -2.18
N ASN A 11 8.70 -12.17 -1.52
CA ASN A 11 9.15 -13.57 -1.45
C ASN A 11 9.08 -14.20 -0.05
N GLY A 12 8.85 -13.42 0.99
CA GLY A 12 8.81 -13.91 2.37
C GLY A 12 7.59 -14.77 2.68
N ASP A 13 7.59 -15.38 3.85
CA ASP A 13 6.39 -16.00 4.43
C ASP A 13 5.34 -14.95 4.87
N GLU A 14 4.16 -15.39 5.31
CA GLU A 14 3.08 -14.47 5.68
C GLU A 14 3.49 -13.48 6.78
N GLY A 15 4.22 -13.95 7.80
CA GLY A 15 4.68 -13.13 8.92
C GLY A 15 5.77 -12.15 8.50
N GLU A 16 6.72 -12.60 7.69
CA GLU A 16 7.79 -11.78 7.13
C GLU A 16 7.23 -10.69 6.21
N LYS A 17 6.26 -11.03 5.36
CA LYS A 17 5.58 -10.08 4.48
C LYS A 17 4.85 -9.01 5.28
N ALA A 18 4.11 -9.39 6.31
CA ALA A 18 3.43 -8.46 7.20
C ALA A 18 4.43 -7.54 7.92
N GLY A 19 5.49 -8.11 8.50
CA GLY A 19 6.55 -7.35 9.16
C GLY A 19 7.25 -6.36 8.24
N ALA A 20 7.60 -6.79 7.03
CA ALA A 20 8.23 -5.94 6.03
C ALA A 20 7.28 -4.84 5.54
N ALA A 21 6.00 -5.14 5.34
CA ALA A 21 5.01 -4.12 4.98
C ALA A 21 4.89 -3.06 6.08
N TRP A 22 4.82 -3.45 7.35
CA TRP A 22 4.82 -2.50 8.47
C TRP A 22 6.11 -1.68 8.57
N ALA A 23 7.26 -2.30 8.35
CA ALA A 23 8.54 -1.60 8.32
C ALA A 23 8.58 -0.55 7.20
N LEU A 24 8.10 -0.91 5.99
CA LEU A 24 7.94 0.03 4.87
C LEU A 24 7.01 1.19 5.24
N SER A 25 5.89 0.93 5.92
CA SER A 25 4.97 1.98 6.37
C SER A 25 5.65 2.97 7.32
N ASN A 26 6.54 2.50 8.20
CA ASN A 26 7.23 3.36 9.17
C ASN A 26 8.27 4.24 8.47
N ILE A 27 9.04 3.71 7.52
CA ILE A 27 10.02 4.51 6.79
C ILE A 27 9.37 5.47 5.78
N ALA A 28 8.16 5.15 5.29
CA ALA A 28 7.36 5.99 4.41
C ALA A 28 6.81 7.27 5.10
N VAL A 29 7.09 7.50 6.38
CA VAL A 29 6.76 8.77 7.06
C VAL A 29 7.55 9.93 6.45
N ASN A 30 8.80 9.71 6.05
CA ASN A 30 9.62 10.71 5.36
C ASN A 30 9.22 10.81 3.87
N ALA A 31 9.05 12.04 3.37
CA ALA A 31 8.66 12.31 1.98
C ALA A 31 9.62 11.69 0.95
N ASP A 32 10.93 11.78 1.17
CA ASP A 32 11.94 11.25 0.23
C ASP A 32 11.87 9.72 0.15
N ASN A 33 11.61 9.08 1.29
CA ASN A 33 11.45 7.63 1.36
C ASN A 33 10.20 7.15 0.62
N LYS A 34 9.11 7.93 0.59
CA LYS A 34 7.88 7.55 -0.14
C LYS A 34 8.18 7.34 -1.62
N VAL A 35 8.90 8.28 -2.23
CA VAL A 35 9.28 8.20 -3.65
C VAL A 35 10.26 7.06 -3.86
N ALA A 36 11.23 6.89 -2.97
CA ALA A 36 12.20 5.78 -3.05
C ALA A 36 11.53 4.40 -2.98
N ILE A 37 10.54 4.21 -2.09
CA ILE A 37 9.78 2.96 -1.95
C ILE A 37 8.97 2.65 -3.20
N ALA A 38 8.30 3.63 -3.78
CA ALA A 38 7.57 3.43 -5.02
C ALA A 38 8.52 3.10 -6.19
N ARG A 39 9.65 3.81 -6.30
CA ARG A 39 10.69 3.55 -7.33
C ARG A 39 11.37 2.19 -7.19
N ALA A 40 11.49 1.68 -5.97
CA ALA A 40 11.97 0.33 -5.71
C ALA A 40 10.95 -0.77 -6.10
N GLY A 41 9.80 -0.40 -6.69
CA GLY A 41 8.80 -1.36 -7.16
C GLY A 41 7.98 -1.98 -6.04
N ALA A 42 7.83 -1.30 -4.90
CA ALA A 42 7.07 -1.83 -3.76
C ALA A 42 5.56 -1.91 -4.01
N VAL A 43 5.02 -1.15 -4.97
CA VAL A 43 3.57 -1.00 -5.17
C VAL A 43 2.92 -2.34 -5.53
N ASP A 44 3.40 -3.05 -6.55
CA ASP A 44 2.76 -4.30 -6.99
C ASP A 44 2.79 -5.39 -5.90
N PRO A 45 3.93 -5.65 -5.21
CA PRO A 45 3.95 -6.59 -4.09
C PRO A 45 2.99 -6.21 -2.95
N LEU A 46 2.83 -4.91 -2.65
CA LEU A 46 1.89 -4.46 -1.63
C LEU A 46 0.43 -4.66 -2.06
N VAL A 47 0.11 -4.45 -3.34
CA VAL A 47 -1.23 -4.74 -3.88
C VAL A 47 -1.53 -6.24 -3.87
N LEU A 48 -0.56 -7.08 -4.21
CA LEU A 48 -0.70 -8.52 -4.09
C LEU A 48 -0.94 -8.94 -2.63
N LEU A 49 -0.19 -8.36 -1.69
CA LEU A 49 -0.37 -8.63 -0.27
C LEU A 49 -1.74 -8.18 0.25
N LEU A 50 -2.32 -7.11 -0.30
CA LEU A 50 -3.70 -6.72 -0.01
C LEU A 50 -4.73 -7.77 -0.45
N GLN A 51 -4.46 -8.50 -1.53
CA GLN A 51 -5.36 -9.52 -2.05
C GLN A 51 -5.20 -10.84 -1.30
N THR A 52 -3.96 -11.32 -1.18
CA THR A 52 -3.67 -12.68 -0.73
C THR A 52 -3.22 -12.78 0.72
N GLY A 53 -2.85 -11.67 1.35
CA GLY A 53 -2.31 -11.65 2.71
C GLY A 53 -3.34 -12.02 3.78
N ASP A 54 -2.82 -12.35 4.95
CA ASP A 54 -3.57 -12.47 6.20
C ASP A 54 -4.01 -11.07 6.70
N THR A 55 -4.69 -11.04 7.85
CA THR A 55 -5.21 -9.78 8.43
C THR A 55 -4.09 -8.76 8.67
N GLU A 56 -2.94 -9.18 9.20
CA GLU A 56 -1.82 -8.29 9.49
C GLU A 56 -1.11 -7.83 8.21
N GLY A 57 -0.88 -8.74 7.25
CA GLY A 57 -0.30 -8.42 5.95
C GLY A 57 -1.15 -7.41 5.18
N LYS A 58 -2.47 -7.62 5.12
CA LYS A 58 -3.41 -6.68 4.50
C LYS A 58 -3.40 -5.32 5.19
N ALA A 59 -3.40 -5.31 6.52
CA ALA A 59 -3.36 -4.08 7.29
C ALA A 59 -2.03 -3.33 7.12
N GLY A 60 -0.90 -4.03 7.06
CA GLY A 60 0.43 -3.47 6.79
C GLY A 60 0.49 -2.89 5.38
N ALA A 61 0.05 -3.64 4.38
CA ALA A 61 0.02 -3.20 2.99
C ALA A 61 -0.83 -1.95 2.80
N ALA A 62 -2.05 -1.92 3.36
CA ALA A 62 -2.91 -0.75 3.35
C ALA A 62 -2.26 0.47 4.01
N ALA A 63 -1.54 0.27 5.13
CA ALA A 63 -0.85 1.36 5.83
C ALA A 63 0.27 1.98 4.98
N THR A 64 1.05 1.12 4.31
CA THR A 64 2.13 1.57 3.42
C THR A 64 1.57 2.32 2.22
N LEU A 65 0.60 1.74 1.51
CA LEU A 65 -0.06 2.40 0.37
C LEU A 65 -0.69 3.74 0.77
N ARG A 66 -1.31 3.83 1.95
CA ARG A 66 -1.81 5.11 2.51
C ARG A 66 -0.71 6.16 2.60
N GLY A 67 0.46 5.77 3.11
CA GLY A 67 1.61 6.66 3.27
C GLY A 67 2.18 7.12 1.93
N LEU A 68 2.26 6.21 0.96
CA LEU A 68 2.71 6.48 -0.40
C LEU A 68 1.74 7.40 -1.17
N ALA A 69 0.44 7.18 -1.01
CA ALA A 69 -0.63 7.94 -1.65
C ALA A 69 -0.75 9.41 -1.18
N VAL A 70 0.15 9.91 -0.34
CA VAL A 70 0.24 11.35 -0.02
C VAL A 70 1.00 12.12 -1.11
N ASN A 71 1.80 11.44 -1.94
CA ASN A 71 2.54 12.02 -3.05
C ASN A 71 1.80 11.77 -4.38
N ALA A 72 1.66 12.78 -5.23
CA ALA A 72 0.87 12.72 -6.46
C ALA A 72 1.34 11.65 -7.46
N ASP A 73 2.66 11.58 -7.72
CA ASP A 73 3.24 10.61 -8.66
C ASP A 73 3.00 9.16 -8.20
N ASN A 74 3.07 8.94 -6.88
CA ASN A 74 2.80 7.64 -6.29
C ASN A 74 1.32 7.27 -6.38
N GLN A 75 0.40 8.23 -6.29
CA GLN A 75 -1.04 7.94 -6.35
C GLN A 75 -1.42 7.34 -7.71
N VAL A 76 -0.94 7.91 -8.81
CA VAL A 76 -1.17 7.38 -10.16
C VAL A 76 -0.61 5.96 -10.29
N SER A 77 0.60 5.73 -9.78
CA SER A 77 1.23 4.41 -9.77
C SER A 77 0.41 3.36 -9.01
N ILE A 78 -0.17 3.74 -7.87
CA ILE A 78 -1.01 2.87 -7.04
C ILE A 78 -2.32 2.52 -7.77
N VAL A 79 -2.94 3.47 -8.47
CA VAL A 79 -4.15 3.22 -9.26
C VAL A 79 -3.86 2.32 -10.45
N HIS A 80 -2.76 2.57 -11.18
CA HIS A 80 -2.32 1.71 -12.28
C HIS A 80 -2.00 0.28 -11.85
N ALA A 81 -1.49 0.10 -10.63
CA ALA A 81 -1.28 -1.22 -10.03
C ALA A 81 -2.59 -1.93 -9.61
N LYS A 82 -3.77 -1.35 -9.92
CA LYS A 82 -5.10 -1.90 -9.63
C LYS A 82 -5.34 -2.09 -8.12
N ALA A 83 -4.82 -1.18 -7.30
CA ALA A 83 -5.00 -1.23 -5.85
C ALA A 83 -6.43 -0.93 -5.38
N VAL A 84 -7.27 -0.29 -6.22
CA VAL A 84 -8.61 0.20 -5.84
C VAL A 84 -9.53 -0.95 -5.42
N ASP A 85 -9.67 -2.00 -6.23
CA ASP A 85 -10.56 -3.12 -5.92
C ASP A 85 -10.15 -3.86 -4.62
N PRO A 86 -8.86 -4.21 -4.40
CA PRO A 86 -8.43 -4.78 -3.13
C PRO A 86 -8.66 -3.88 -1.92
N LEU A 87 -8.49 -2.55 -2.07
CA LEU A 87 -8.77 -1.59 -1.00
C LEU A 87 -10.27 -1.53 -0.69
N VAL A 88 -11.14 -1.55 -1.70
CA VAL A 88 -12.60 -1.60 -1.52
C VAL A 88 -13.03 -2.91 -0.86
N GLN A 89 -12.42 -4.02 -1.24
CA GLN A 89 -12.67 -5.32 -0.60
C GLN A 89 -12.25 -5.28 0.88
N LEU A 90 -11.06 -4.78 1.19
CA LEU A 90 -10.58 -4.62 2.57
C LEU A 90 -11.50 -3.68 3.38
N LEU A 91 -12.04 -2.63 2.75
CA LEU A 91 -13.02 -1.75 3.38
C LEU A 91 -14.33 -2.46 3.75
N ARG A 92 -14.73 -3.50 3.01
CA ARG A 92 -15.94 -4.28 3.28
C ARG A 92 -15.68 -5.39 4.31
N THR A 93 -14.61 -6.16 4.13
CA THR A 93 -14.38 -7.42 4.86
C THR A 93 -13.30 -7.34 5.93
N GLY A 94 -12.51 -6.26 5.98
CA GLY A 94 -11.40 -6.10 6.92
C GLY A 94 -11.84 -5.88 8.37
N ASP A 95 -10.88 -5.94 9.27
CA ASP A 95 -11.03 -5.52 10.66
C ASP A 95 -11.12 -3.98 10.77
N VAL A 96 -11.41 -3.46 11.97
CA VAL A 96 -11.57 -2.01 12.18
C VAL A 96 -10.34 -1.23 11.72
N LYS A 97 -9.13 -1.76 11.94
CA LYS A 97 -7.88 -1.11 11.53
C LYS A 97 -7.70 -1.14 10.01
N GLY A 98 -7.88 -2.29 9.38
CA GLY A 98 -7.78 -2.48 7.94
C GLY A 98 -8.78 -1.60 7.18
N LYS A 99 -10.03 -1.55 7.64
CA LYS A 99 -11.08 -0.67 7.09
C LYS A 99 -10.70 0.80 7.16
N GLY A 100 -10.23 1.27 8.32
CA GLY A 100 -9.82 2.67 8.49
C GLY A 100 -8.65 3.05 7.57
N LYS A 101 -7.66 2.17 7.43
CA LYS A 101 -6.52 2.38 6.52
C LYS A 101 -6.95 2.36 5.06
N ALA A 102 -7.81 1.43 4.67
CA ALA A 102 -8.34 1.35 3.31
C ALA A 102 -9.11 2.62 2.93
N ALA A 103 -10.05 3.06 3.79
CA ALA A 103 -10.81 4.29 3.57
C ALA A 103 -9.90 5.51 3.40
N ARG A 104 -8.89 5.66 4.27
CA ARG A 104 -7.94 6.78 4.20
C ARG A 104 -7.09 6.73 2.92
N THR A 105 -6.72 5.54 2.47
CA THR A 105 -5.96 5.35 1.22
C THR A 105 -6.81 5.75 0.02
N LEU A 106 -8.04 5.24 -0.07
CA LEU A 106 -8.99 5.58 -1.14
C LEU A 106 -9.27 7.09 -1.17
N TRP A 107 -9.46 7.72 -0.02
CA TRP A 107 -9.62 9.17 0.07
C TRP A 107 -8.40 9.92 -0.48
N ASN A 108 -7.18 9.53 -0.09
CA ASN A 108 -5.95 10.13 -0.63
C ASN A 108 -5.84 9.98 -2.16
N LEU A 109 -6.23 8.84 -2.72
CA LEU A 109 -6.22 8.60 -4.17
C LEU A 109 -7.26 9.46 -4.89
N ALA A 110 -8.46 9.61 -4.34
CA ALA A 110 -9.57 10.37 -4.93
C ALA A 110 -9.37 11.90 -4.90
N VAL A 111 -8.48 12.40 -4.05
CA VAL A 111 -8.12 13.83 -4.00
C VAL A 111 -7.36 14.26 -5.26
N ASN A 112 -6.72 13.33 -5.97
CA ASN A 112 -6.01 13.64 -7.21
C ASN A 112 -6.94 13.54 -8.42
N ASP A 113 -7.07 14.65 -9.15
CA ASP A 113 -7.91 14.77 -10.33
C ASP A 113 -7.51 13.80 -11.45
N ASP A 114 -6.22 13.48 -11.57
CA ASP A 114 -5.72 12.53 -12.58
C ASP A 114 -6.25 11.10 -12.33
N ASN A 115 -6.53 10.76 -11.07
CA ASN A 115 -7.10 9.47 -10.73
C ASN A 115 -8.61 9.42 -10.94
N LYS A 116 -9.32 10.55 -10.99
CA LYS A 116 -10.79 10.59 -11.16
C LYS A 116 -11.24 10.07 -12.53
N VAL A 117 -10.33 10.03 -13.50
CA VAL A 117 -10.61 9.50 -14.83
C VAL A 117 -10.52 7.96 -14.85
N VAL A 118 -9.90 7.37 -13.83
CA VAL A 118 -9.56 5.94 -13.76
C VAL A 118 -10.30 5.20 -12.64
N ILE A 119 -10.61 5.87 -11.52
CA ILE A 119 -11.40 5.37 -10.38
C ILE A 119 -12.90 5.52 -10.65
#